data_AF-A0A0C2FMW1-F1
#
_entry.id   AF-A0A0C2FMW1-F1
#
_cell.length_a   1.000
_cell.length_b   1.000
_cell.length_c   1.000
_cell.angle_alpha   90.00
_cell.angle_beta   90.00
_cell.angle_gamma   90.00
#
_symmetry.space_group_name_H-M   'P 1'
#
loop_
_entity.id
_entity.type
_entity.pdbx_description
1 polymer ?
#
loop_
_entity_poly.entity_id
_entity_poly.type
_entity_poly.pdbx_seq_one_letter_code
_entity_poly.pdbx_strand_id
1 'polypeptide(L)' 'MERTPFQSQYKYVNFTHVPSRVHYRVKGRPEAPGKPGKPSVDEQNVDSLRLSWLAPKEDGGSPITQYIVEMRTVR' A
#
# COMPACT_ATOMS: atom_id res chain seq x y z
N MET A 1 -4.23 -35.74 -38.81
CA MET A 1 -3.32 -34.72 -38.25
C MET A 1 -3.28 -33.56 -39.23
N GLU A 2 -4.29 -32.69 -39.18
CA GLU A 2 -4.28 -31.46 -39.98
C GLU A 2 -4.12 -30.30 -39.00
N ARG A 3 -2.92 -29.73 -38.98
CA ARG A 3 -2.67 -28.47 -38.29
C ARG A 3 -3.29 -27.38 -39.15
N THR A 4 -4.49 -26.93 -38.79
CA THR A 4 -5.11 -25.74 -39.36
C THR A 4 -4.15 -24.55 -39.18
N PRO A 5 -3.89 -23.74 -40.23
CA PRO A 5 -2.99 -22.60 -40.10
C PRO A 5 -3.59 -21.60 -39.12
N PHE A 6 -2.75 -21.17 -38.17
CA PHE A 6 -3.05 -20.17 -37.16
C PHE A 6 -3.54 -18.88 -37.85
N GLN A 7 -4.85 -18.63 -37.84
CA GLN A 7 -5.40 -17.37 -38.34
C GLN A 7 -4.84 -16.25 -37.45
N SER A 8 -3.93 -15.49 -38.04
CA SER A 8 -3.28 -14.32 -37.48
C SER A 8 -4.30 -13.37 -36.88
N GLN A 9 -4.33 -13.28 -35.55
CA GLN A 9 -5.26 -12.45 -34.78
C GLN A 9 -4.81 -10.99 -34.71
N TYR A 10 -4.50 -10.36 -35.85
CA TYR A 10 -4.36 -8.91 -35.85
C TYR A 10 -5.76 -8.28 -35.93
N LYS A 11 -6.38 -8.08 -34.76
CA LYS A 11 -7.53 -7.19 -34.62
C LYS A 11 -7.03 -5.76 -34.76
N TYR A 12 -7.33 -5.13 -35.88
CA TYR A 12 -7.22 -3.68 -36.03
C TYR A 12 -8.12 -3.05 -34.95
N VAL A 13 -7.50 -2.32 -34.01
CA VAL A 13 -8.22 -1.59 -32.97
C VAL A 13 -8.84 -0.38 -33.66
N ASN A 14 -10.15 -0.40 -33.88
CA ASN A 14 -10.87 0.77 -34.35
C ASN A 14 -10.78 1.86 -33.27
N PHE A 15 -9.97 2.90 -33.51
CA PHE A 15 -9.74 4.03 -32.60
C PHE A 15 -10.98 4.90 -32.32
N THR A 16 -12.17 4.50 -32.80
CA THR A 16 -13.42 5.23 -32.61
C THR A 16 -14.10 4.95 -31.26
N HIS A 17 -13.68 3.94 -30.50
CA HIS A 17 -14.03 3.81 -29.09
C HIS A 17 -12.86 4.29 -28.23
N VAL A 18 -12.62 5.60 -28.23
CA VAL A 18 -11.79 6.23 -27.19
C VAL A 18 -12.46 5.87 -25.85
N PRO A 19 -11.82 5.10 -24.95
CA PRO A 19 -12.42 4.81 -23.66
C PRO A 19 -12.73 6.14 -22.99
N SER A 20 -14.00 6.38 -22.71
CA SER A 20 -14.51 7.59 -22.06
C SER A 20 -13.65 7.85 -20.84
N ARG A 21 -12.80 8.90 -20.92
CA ARG A 21 -11.90 9.42 -19.89
C ARG A 21 -11.71 8.48 -18.70
N VAL A 22 -10.59 7.76 -18.66
CA VAL A 22 -10.10 7.24 -17.37
C VAL A 22 -9.90 8.46 -16.48
N HIS A 23 -10.80 8.66 -15.52
CA HIS A 23 -10.62 9.67 -14.48
C HIS A 23 -9.47 9.20 -13.60
N TYR A 24 -8.25 9.62 -13.94
CA TYR A 24 -7.15 9.52 -13.00
C TYR A 24 -7.49 10.46 -11.84
N ARG A 25 -7.91 9.90 -10.70
CA ARG A 25 -7.94 10.68 -9.47
C ARG A 25 -6.49 11.03 -9.17
N VAL A 26 -6.09 12.26 -9.49
CA VAL A 26 -4.86 12.83 -8.94
C VAL A 26 -5.02 12.79 -7.43
N LYS A 27 -4.38 11.81 -6.77
CA LYS A 27 -4.21 11.90 -5.32
C LYS A 27 -3.41 13.18 -5.08
N GLY A 28 -3.89 14.02 -4.17
CA GLY A 28 -3.24 15.27 -3.83
C GLY A 28 -1.82 15.05 -3.28
N ARG A 29 -1.16 16.13 -2.84
CA ARG A 29 0.08 15.98 -2.09
C ARG A 29 -0.19 15.08 -0.87
N PRO A 30 0.69 14.11 -0.58
CA PRO A 30 0.56 13.33 0.64
C PRO A 30 0.55 14.24 1.87
N GLU A 31 -0.29 13.89 2.82
CA GLU A 31 -0.36 14.51 4.13
C GLU A 31 0.41 13.66 5.14
N ALA A 32 0.57 14.17 6.37
CA ALA A 32 1.13 13.36 7.44
C ALA A 32 0.20 12.17 7.74
N PRO A 33 0.75 10.96 7.95
CA PRO A 33 -0.05 9.84 8.44
C PRO A 33 -0.71 10.18 9.78
N GLY A 34 -1.83 9.54 10.06
CA GLY A 34 -2.45 9.60 11.37
C GLY A 34 -1.55 9.00 12.46
N LYS A 35 -1.92 9.22 13.72
CA LYS A 35 -1.23 8.59 14.85
C LYS A 35 -1.39 7.07 14.81
N PRO A 36 -0.33 6.29 15.09
CA PRO A 36 -0.48 4.86 15.32
C PRO A 36 -1.27 4.59 16.61
N GLY A 37 -1.72 3.35 16.75
CA GLY A 37 -2.24 2.86 18.01
C GLY A 37 -1.19 2.92 19.12
N LYS A 38 -1.64 2.95 20.38
CA LYS A 38 -0.75 2.84 21.52
C LYS A 38 -0.02 1.47 21.47
N PRO A 39 1.31 1.42 21.63
CA PRO A 39 2.02 0.16 21.69
C PRO A 39 1.62 -0.64 22.93
N SER A 40 1.47 -1.95 22.76
CA SER A 40 1.27 -2.95 23.80
C SER A 40 2.51 -3.82 23.90
N VAL A 41 2.81 -4.29 25.12
CA VAL A 41 3.85 -5.29 25.35
C VAL A 41 3.22 -6.66 25.20
N ASP A 42 3.68 -7.42 24.22
CA ASP A 42 3.23 -8.79 24.00
C ASP A 42 4.09 -9.76 24.83
N GLU A 43 5.41 -9.53 24.84
CA GLU A 43 6.39 -10.35 25.55
C GLU A 43 7.50 -9.47 26.13
N GLN A 44 8.02 -9.84 27.30
CA GLN A 44 9.11 -9.16 27.98
C GLN A 44 10.15 -10.17 28.47
N ASN A 45 11.40 -9.92 28.09
CA ASN A 45 12.59 -10.62 28.57
C ASN A 45 13.50 -9.66 29.35
N VAL A 46 14.65 -10.16 29.79
CA VAL A 46 15.64 -9.37 30.57
C VAL A 46 16.21 -8.20 29.74
N ASP A 47 16.40 -8.40 28.44
CA ASP A 47 17.09 -7.46 27.53
C ASP A 47 16.26 -7.04 26.32
N SER A 48 15.05 -7.58 26.16
CA SER A 48 14.24 -7.42 24.95
C SER A 48 12.75 -7.34 25.25
N LEU A 49 12.03 -6.59 24.41
CA LEU A 49 10.58 -6.43 24.44
C LEU A 49 10.02 -6.72 23.05
N ARG A 50 8.89 -7.44 23.00
CA ARG A 50 8.07 -7.57 21.81
C ARG A 50 6.88 -6.63 21.94
N LEU A 51 6.75 -5.73 20.97
CA LEU A 51 5.70 -4.72 20.94
C LEU A 51 4.78 -4.93 19.75
N SER A 52 3.48 -4.73 19.97
CA SER A 52 2.47 -4.62 18.92
C SER A 52 1.75 -3.27 18.98
N TRP A 53 1.35 -2.74 17.84
CA TRP A 53 0.50 -1.56 17.75
C TRP A 53 -0.38 -1.63 16.51
N LEU A 54 -1.48 -0.89 16.54
CA LEU A 54 -2.35 -0.72 15.37
C LEU A 54 -1.73 0.29 14.41
N ALA A 55 -1.82 0.01 13.11
CA ALA A 55 -1.50 1.00 12.09
C ALA A 55 -2.43 2.22 12.20
N PRO A 56 -1.99 3.41 11.75
CA PRO A 56 -2.86 4.57 11.62
C PRO A 56 -4.09 4.26 10.77
N LYS A 57 -5.22 4.88 11.10
CA LYS A 57 -6.45 4.79 10.30
C LYS A 57 -6.28 5.41 8.90
N GLU A 58 -5.42 6.41 8.80
CA GLU A 58 -5.13 7.15 7.57
C GLU A 58 -3.63 7.22 7.36
N ASP A 59 -3.17 6.88 6.16
CA ASP A 59 -1.76 6.90 5.75
C ASP A 59 -1.33 8.24 5.15
N GLY A 60 -2.24 9.22 5.08
CA GLY A 60 -1.99 10.52 4.46
C GLY A 60 -1.94 10.45 2.93
N GLY A 61 -2.42 9.38 2.30
CA GLY A 61 -2.46 9.25 0.84
C GLY A 61 -1.20 8.65 0.22
N SER A 62 -0.23 8.23 1.04
CA SER A 62 0.98 7.51 0.64
C SER A 62 1.25 6.34 1.59
N PRO A 63 1.82 5.21 1.14
CA PRO A 63 2.14 4.10 2.03
C PRO A 63 3.09 4.50 3.16
N ILE A 64 2.82 3.99 4.37
CA ILE A 64 3.74 4.10 5.52
C ILE A 64 4.93 3.19 5.28
N THR A 65 6.15 3.72 5.42
CA THR A 65 7.39 2.98 5.13
C THR A 65 8.12 2.51 6.38
N GLN A 66 7.95 3.18 7.52
CA GLN A 66 8.63 2.86 8.78
C GLN A 66 7.91 3.43 9.99
N TYR A 67 8.26 2.91 11.16
CA TYR A 67 7.89 3.45 12.48
C TYR A 67 9.17 3.74 13.26
N ILE A 68 9.20 4.88 13.95
CA ILE A 68 10.26 5.22 14.90
C ILE A 68 9.73 4.88 16.30
N VAL A 69 10.47 4.05 17.03
CA VAL A 69 10.10 3.63 18.39
C VAL A 69 11.14 4.18 19.36
N GLU A 70 10.68 4.91 20.36
CA GLU A 70 11.52 5.51 21.40
C GLU A 70 11.26 4.85 22.75
N MET A 71 12.32 4.61 23.52
CA MET A 71 12.24 4.03 24.86
C MET A 71 12.92 4.97 25.86
N ARG A 72 12.31 5.15 27.03
CA ARG A 72 12.90 5.86 28.16
C ARG A 72 12.79 5.04 29.43
N THR A 73 13.87 5.00 30.21
CA THR A 73 13.82 4.48 31.59
C THR A 73 13.28 5.57 32.50
N VAL A 74 12.18 5.29 33.21
CA VAL A 74 11.68 6.19 34.24
C VAL A 74 12.40 5.83 35.54
N ARG A 75 13.09 6.80 36.15
CA ARG A 75 13.72 6.68 37.47
C ARG A 75 12.76 7.12 38.57
#